data_AF-A0A7S4IGI1-F1
#
_entry.id   AF-A0A7S4IGI1-F1
#
_cell.length_a   1.000
_cell.length_b   1.000
_cell.length_c   1.000
_cell.angle_alpha   90.00
_cell.angle_beta   90.00
_cell.angle_gamma   90.00
#
_symmetry.space_group_name_H-M   'P 1'
#
loop_
_entity.id
_entity.type
_entity.pdbx_description
1 polymer ?
#
loop_
_entity_poly.entity_id
_entity_poly.type
_entity_poly.pdbx_seq_one_letter_code
_entity_poly.pdbx_strand_id
1 'polypeptide(L)'
;PESRRTYAMVLEGPTRSFVASTALERCVGFLAASVFSLVYVVAPLYVLGALVLVVCAPFAMSTWAVAAPLIISLMLPGSLPSRYGPYVLSSYAARQIPKYFEYEEYHEATDAELKASGKNYICAAHPHGVFSFVGVCGAVASLNDEKEGFGKELPRVVPTAAASVLKVFPLLKDVLGVFGVIDAGGKVLSKHLSKPKSSVVIYVGGMAELFRSSPKREAVFLKKRKGFIKMGLRTGADVLPLYLFGNTTVLSALTSGPLASLCASL
;
A
#
# COMPACT_ATOMS: atom_id res chain seq x y z
N PRO A 1 -13.62 12.08 38.70
CA PRO A 1 -12.49 12.68 37.97
C PRO A 1 -11.33 11.67 37.91
N GLU A 2 -11.47 10.66 37.05
CA GLU A 2 -10.45 9.63 36.87
C GLU A 2 -9.23 10.23 36.18
N SER A 3 -8.07 9.96 36.77
CA SER A 3 -6.75 10.26 36.27
C SER A 3 -6.64 9.84 34.79
N ARG A 4 -6.46 10.81 33.90
CA ARG A 4 -5.92 10.55 32.55
C ARG A 4 -4.53 9.96 32.74
N ARG A 5 -4.43 8.64 32.75
CA ARG A 5 -3.15 7.95 32.62
C ARG A 5 -2.61 8.30 31.23
N THR A 6 -1.50 9.02 31.21
CA THR A 6 -0.72 9.29 30.01
C THR A 6 -0.06 7.96 29.61
N TYR A 7 -0.68 7.24 28.67
CA TYR A 7 -0.18 5.95 28.19
C TYR A 7 0.78 6.07 27.00
N ALA A 8 1.02 7.27 26.49
CA ALA A 8 1.92 7.47 25.37
C ALA A 8 3.35 7.62 25.90
N MET A 9 4.20 6.64 25.61
CA MET A 9 5.64 6.85 25.61
C MET A 9 5.93 8.00 24.64
N VAL A 10 6.57 9.07 25.11
CA VAL A 10 6.91 10.20 24.24
C VAL A 10 8.02 9.73 23.31
N LEU A 11 7.69 9.51 22.04
CA LEU A 11 8.69 9.21 21.02
C LEU A 11 9.49 10.49 20.73
N GLU A 12 10.76 10.50 21.15
CA GLU A 12 11.63 11.69 21.05
C GLU A 12 12.07 11.99 19.60
N GLY A 13 11.94 11.02 18.69
CA GLY A 13 12.31 11.16 17.29
C GLY A 13 11.81 9.99 16.44
N PRO A 14 11.97 10.08 15.11
CA PRO A 14 11.57 9.02 14.19
C PRO A 14 12.47 7.79 14.37
N THR A 15 11.89 6.60 14.39
CA THR A 15 12.63 5.33 14.40
C THR A 15 13.31 5.09 13.05
N ARG A 16 12.68 5.52 11.95
CA ARG A 16 13.32 5.59 10.63
C ARG A 16 12.99 6.93 9.97
N SER A 17 13.99 7.57 9.37
CA SER A 17 13.80 8.84 8.65
C SER A 17 14.47 8.81 7.29
N PHE A 18 13.74 9.26 6.27
CA PHE A 18 14.19 9.38 4.88
C PHE A 18 14.25 10.84 4.42
N VAL A 19 14.23 11.79 5.36
CA VAL A 19 14.25 13.23 5.06
C VAL A 19 15.57 13.64 4.38
N ALA A 20 16.70 13.11 4.88
CA ALA A 20 18.03 13.36 4.34
C ALA A 20 18.18 12.73 2.94
N SER A 21 18.18 13.56 1.90
CA SER A 21 18.29 13.11 0.51
C SER A 21 18.77 14.22 -0.43
N THR A 22 19.44 13.82 -1.51
CA THR A 22 19.86 14.70 -2.61
C THR A 22 18.69 14.98 -3.57
N ALA A 23 18.81 16.06 -4.36
CA ALA A 23 17.83 16.39 -5.39
C ALA A 23 17.67 15.27 -6.45
N LEU A 24 18.77 14.59 -6.81
CA LEU A 24 18.74 13.47 -7.74
C LEU A 24 17.94 12.29 -7.18
N GLU A 25 18.16 11.93 -5.92
CA GLU A 25 17.40 10.86 -5.27
C GLU A 25 15.92 11.18 -5.20
N ARG A 26 15.56 12.42 -4.82
CA ARG A 26 14.15 12.87 -4.82
C ARG A 26 13.53 12.81 -6.22
N CYS A 27 14.26 13.19 -7.26
CA CYS A 27 13.81 13.09 -8.65
C CYS A 27 13.57 11.63 -9.08
N VAL A 28 14.50 10.73 -8.77
CA VAL A 28 14.34 9.30 -9.05
C VAL A 28 13.15 8.72 -8.29
N GLY A 29 12.98 9.09 -7.01
CA GLY A 29 11.83 8.68 -6.20
C GLY A 29 10.51 9.17 -6.77
N PHE A 30 10.44 10.43 -7.22
CA PHE A 30 9.29 11.01 -7.91
C PHE A 30 8.93 10.22 -9.17
N LEU A 31 9.92 9.94 -10.03
CA LEU A 31 9.69 9.19 -11.27
C LEU A 31 9.18 7.77 -10.98
N ALA A 32 9.80 7.10 -10.01
CA ALA A 32 9.36 5.77 -9.58
C ALA A 32 7.92 5.78 -9.05
N ALA A 33 7.59 6.70 -8.13
CA ALA A 33 6.24 6.85 -7.59
C ALA A 33 5.21 7.23 -8.67
N SER A 34 5.60 8.04 -9.65
CA SER A 34 4.75 8.45 -10.77
C SER A 34 4.40 7.27 -11.67
N VAL A 35 5.35 6.40 -11.99
CA VAL A 35 5.09 5.17 -12.77
C VAL A 35 4.05 4.31 -12.06
N PHE A 36 4.19 4.10 -10.74
CA PHE A 36 3.20 3.35 -9.97
C PHE A 36 1.81 3.99 -10.02
N SER A 37 1.74 5.31 -9.85
CA SER A 37 0.49 6.08 -9.86
C SER A 37 -0.22 6.06 -11.21
N LEU A 38 0.55 6.21 -12.29
CA LEU A 38 0.04 6.20 -13.66
C LEU A 38 -0.62 4.87 -13.98
N VAL A 39 -0.07 3.73 -13.56
CA VAL A 39 -0.70 2.43 -13.82
C VAL A 39 -2.10 2.35 -13.18
N TYR A 40 -2.30 2.89 -11.98
CA TYR A 40 -3.62 2.88 -11.35
C TYR A 40 -4.67 3.72 -12.08
N VAL A 41 -4.27 4.85 -12.67
CA VAL A 41 -5.19 5.76 -13.38
C VAL A 41 -5.38 5.33 -14.84
N VAL A 42 -4.30 4.93 -15.50
CA VAL A 42 -4.29 4.60 -16.93
C VAL A 42 -4.81 3.19 -17.18
N ALA A 43 -4.55 2.20 -16.31
CA ALA A 43 -4.96 0.83 -16.57
C ALA A 43 -6.48 0.67 -16.75
N PRO A 44 -7.37 1.30 -15.94
CA PRO A 44 -8.80 1.24 -16.18
C PRO A 44 -9.23 1.82 -17.52
N LEU A 45 -8.67 2.97 -17.90
CA LEU A 45 -8.96 3.63 -19.19
C LEU A 45 -8.44 2.80 -20.37
N TYR A 46 -7.26 2.21 -20.22
CA TYR A 46 -6.64 1.35 -21.22
C TYR A 46 -7.44 0.05 -21.43
N VAL A 47 -7.91 -0.58 -20.35
CA VAL A 47 -8.81 -1.74 -20.42
C VAL A 47 -10.09 -1.38 -21.17
N LEU A 48 -10.71 -0.24 -20.85
CA LEU A 48 -11.92 0.20 -21.53
C LEU A 48 -11.67 0.46 -23.02
N GLY A 49 -10.59 1.17 -23.37
CA GLY A 49 -10.22 1.45 -24.76
C GLY A 49 -9.94 0.17 -25.56
N ALA A 50 -9.22 -0.78 -24.97
CA ALA A 50 -8.95 -2.07 -25.61
C ALA A 50 -10.25 -2.88 -25.81
N LEU A 51 -11.17 -2.88 -24.84
CA LEU A 51 -12.48 -3.54 -24.98
C LEU A 51 -13.30 -2.92 -26.11
N VAL A 52 -13.31 -1.59 -26.23
CA VAL A 52 -13.99 -0.89 -27.34
C VAL A 52 -13.38 -1.30 -28.68
N LEU A 53 -12.05 -1.36 -28.80
CA LEU A 53 -11.40 -1.81 -30.03
C LEU A 53 -11.72 -3.26 -30.38
N VAL A 54 -11.78 -4.15 -29.39
CA VAL A 54 -12.16 -5.56 -29.59
C VAL A 54 -13.59 -5.67 -30.10
N VAL A 55 -14.52 -4.85 -29.61
CA VAL A 55 -15.92 -4.85 -30.05
C VAL A 55 -16.08 -4.19 -31.42
N CYS A 56 -15.46 -3.03 -31.64
CA CYS A 56 -15.69 -2.21 -32.83
C CYS A 56 -14.82 -2.61 -34.04
N ALA A 57 -13.63 -3.18 -33.81
CA ALA A 57 -12.66 -3.52 -34.85
C ALA A 57 -11.93 -4.85 -34.56
N PRO A 58 -12.65 -5.99 -34.41
CA PRO A 58 -12.05 -7.27 -34.01
C PRO A 58 -11.08 -7.87 -35.03
N PHE A 59 -11.17 -7.50 -36.31
CA PHE A 59 -10.32 -8.04 -37.36
C PHE A 59 -9.06 -7.19 -37.63
N ALA A 60 -8.94 -6.02 -36.98
CA ALA A 60 -7.77 -5.18 -37.13
C ALA A 60 -6.59 -5.74 -36.30
N MET A 61 -5.41 -5.84 -36.92
CA MET A 61 -4.19 -6.32 -36.23
C MET A 61 -3.79 -5.40 -35.06
N SER A 62 -4.03 -4.09 -35.18
CA SER A 62 -3.78 -3.11 -34.14
C SER A 62 -4.62 -3.35 -32.88
N THR A 63 -5.87 -3.82 -33.02
CA THR A 63 -6.74 -4.17 -31.88
C THR A 63 -6.08 -5.22 -31.00
N TRP A 64 -5.57 -6.28 -31.61
CA TRP A 64 -4.92 -7.37 -30.88
C TRP A 64 -3.55 -6.99 -30.36
N ALA A 65 -2.80 -6.14 -31.06
CA ALA A 65 -1.57 -5.56 -30.54
C ALA A 65 -1.83 -4.73 -29.26
N VAL A 66 -2.91 -3.95 -29.24
CA VAL A 66 -3.35 -3.19 -28.07
C VAL A 66 -3.92 -4.09 -26.97
N ALA A 67 -4.63 -5.17 -27.30
CA ALA A 67 -5.17 -6.09 -26.30
C ALA A 67 -4.12 -7.05 -25.71
N ALA A 68 -3.02 -7.32 -26.42
CA ALA A 68 -2.04 -8.32 -26.04
C ALA A 68 -1.47 -8.14 -24.61
N PRO A 69 -1.07 -6.94 -24.14
CA PRO A 69 -0.61 -6.77 -22.76
C PRO A 69 -1.67 -7.14 -21.72
N LEU A 70 -2.95 -6.89 -21.99
CA LEU A 70 -4.05 -7.26 -21.10
C LEU A 70 -4.26 -8.77 -21.08
N ILE A 71 -4.20 -9.42 -22.25
CA ILE A 71 -4.31 -10.88 -22.36
C ILE A 71 -3.14 -11.54 -21.63
N ILE A 72 -1.91 -11.07 -21.87
CA ILE A 72 -0.71 -11.54 -21.17
C ILE A 72 -0.89 -11.37 -19.66
N SER A 73 -1.32 -10.20 -19.20
CA SER A 73 -1.62 -9.98 -17.79
C SER A 73 -2.64 -10.98 -17.27
N LEU A 74 -3.78 -11.18 -17.94
CA LEU A 74 -4.81 -12.13 -17.51
C LEU A 74 -4.30 -13.57 -17.42
N MET A 75 -3.42 -13.98 -18.33
CA MET A 75 -2.81 -15.32 -18.34
C MET A 75 -1.71 -15.47 -17.29
N LEU A 76 -1.05 -14.38 -16.88
CA LEU A 76 -0.01 -14.41 -15.87
C LEU A 76 -0.62 -14.70 -14.47
N PRO A 77 -0.17 -15.77 -13.79
CA PRO A 77 -0.62 -16.05 -12.43
C PRO A 77 -0.26 -14.87 -11.51
N GLY A 78 -1.23 -14.41 -10.71
CA GLY A 78 -1.00 -13.30 -9.77
C GLY A 78 0.06 -13.60 -8.70
N SER A 79 0.46 -14.86 -8.51
CA SER A 79 1.58 -15.25 -7.66
C SER A 79 2.95 -14.86 -8.24
N LEU A 80 3.06 -14.68 -9.56
CA LEU A 80 4.34 -14.39 -10.21
C LEU A 80 4.83 -12.97 -9.86
N PRO A 81 4.04 -11.89 -10.01
CA PRO A 81 4.46 -10.56 -9.57
C PRO A 81 4.76 -10.50 -8.06
N SER A 82 4.02 -11.23 -7.22
CA SER A 82 4.30 -11.31 -5.77
C SER A 82 5.60 -12.03 -5.44
N ARG A 83 6.04 -12.98 -6.26
CA ARG A 83 7.33 -13.66 -6.09
C ARG A 83 8.51 -12.73 -6.39
N TYR A 84 8.38 -11.89 -7.43
CA TYR A 84 9.43 -10.95 -7.84
C TYR A 84 9.33 -9.58 -7.18
N GLY A 85 8.22 -9.30 -6.50
CA GLY A 85 7.94 -8.03 -5.83
C GLY A 85 9.08 -7.51 -4.96
N PRO A 86 9.67 -8.32 -4.06
CA PRO A 86 10.82 -7.89 -3.25
C PRO A 86 12.01 -7.39 -4.07
N TYR A 87 12.31 -7.98 -5.23
CA TYR A 87 13.40 -7.51 -6.08
C TYR A 87 13.11 -6.14 -6.69
N VAL A 88 11.85 -5.90 -7.09
CA VAL A 88 11.40 -4.60 -7.61
C VAL A 88 11.44 -3.55 -6.51
N LEU A 89 10.92 -3.87 -5.32
CA LEU A 89 10.87 -2.96 -4.17
C LEU A 89 12.25 -2.72 -3.54
N SER A 90 13.22 -3.60 -3.75
CA SER A 90 14.63 -3.41 -3.38
C SER A 90 15.50 -2.77 -4.47
N SER A 91 14.93 -2.45 -5.63
CA SER A 91 15.65 -1.73 -6.68
C SER A 91 16.08 -0.33 -6.20
N TYR A 92 17.15 0.19 -6.82
CA TYR A 92 17.63 1.54 -6.51
C TYR A 92 16.53 2.58 -6.64
N ALA A 93 15.71 2.51 -7.69
CA ALA A 93 14.62 3.44 -7.94
C ALA A 93 13.54 3.37 -6.84
N ALA A 94 13.12 2.17 -6.46
CA ALA A 94 12.12 1.98 -5.39
C ALA A 94 12.62 2.53 -4.05
N ARG A 95 13.89 2.31 -3.71
CA ARG A 95 14.52 2.83 -2.47
C ARG A 95 14.54 4.35 -2.38
N GLN A 96 14.34 5.07 -3.48
CA GLN A 96 14.24 6.53 -3.45
C GLN A 96 12.81 7.05 -3.20
N ILE A 97 11.78 6.20 -3.30
CA ILE A 97 10.39 6.60 -3.10
C ILE A 97 10.16 7.21 -1.70
N PRO A 98 10.59 6.57 -0.59
CA PRO A 98 10.44 7.17 0.74
C PRO A 98 11.15 8.53 0.89
N LYS A 99 12.29 8.71 0.20
CA LYS A 99 13.05 9.98 0.24
C LYS A 99 12.34 11.11 -0.47
N TYR A 100 11.66 10.82 -1.59
CA TYR A 100 10.85 11.80 -2.30
C TYR A 100 9.71 12.32 -1.42
N PHE A 101 9.07 11.44 -0.65
CA PHE A 101 7.97 11.80 0.25
C PHE A 101 8.42 12.29 1.63
N GLU A 102 9.73 12.42 1.87
CA GLU A 102 10.29 12.77 3.19
C GLU A 102 9.70 11.90 4.31
N TYR A 103 9.59 10.60 4.03
CA TYR A 103 8.90 9.63 4.85
C TYR A 103 9.63 9.39 6.19
N GLU A 104 8.85 9.30 7.27
CA GLU A 104 9.32 8.97 8.60
C GLU A 104 8.40 7.95 9.28
N GLU A 105 8.99 7.11 10.13
CA GLU A 105 8.30 6.13 10.94
C GLU A 105 8.51 6.41 12.43
N TYR A 106 7.48 6.14 13.22
CA TYR A 106 7.48 6.31 14.67
C TYR A 106 6.89 5.05 15.28
N HIS A 107 7.72 4.24 15.92
CA HIS A 107 7.29 2.97 16.51
C HIS A 107 7.35 3.02 18.04
N GLU A 108 6.25 2.65 18.70
CA GLU A 108 6.23 2.41 20.15
C GLU A 108 6.89 1.07 20.52
N ALA A 109 6.76 0.07 19.63
CA ALA A 109 7.41 -1.23 19.75
C ALA A 109 8.34 -1.43 18.54
N THR A 110 9.59 -1.78 18.80
CA THR A 110 10.60 -2.00 17.76
C THR A 110 10.27 -3.24 16.93
N ASP A 111 10.77 -3.29 15.70
CA ASP A 111 10.57 -4.44 14.81
C ASP A 111 11.21 -5.72 15.38
N ALA A 112 12.29 -5.55 16.16
CA ALA A 112 12.95 -6.64 16.89
C ALA A 112 12.07 -7.23 18.00
N GLU A 113 11.38 -6.39 18.78
CA GLU A 113 10.44 -6.83 19.82
C GLU A 113 9.23 -7.56 19.21
N LEU A 114 8.66 -6.98 18.14
CA LEU A 114 7.57 -7.61 17.40
C LEU A 114 7.99 -8.97 16.84
N LYS A 115 9.22 -9.09 16.33
CA LYS A 115 9.79 -10.35 15.85
C LYS A 115 10.03 -11.36 16.97
N ALA A 116 10.63 -10.93 18.09
CA ALA A 116 10.95 -11.80 19.21
C ALA A 116 9.71 -12.41 19.86
N SER A 117 8.58 -11.71 19.81
CA SER A 117 7.30 -12.22 20.32
C SER A 117 6.82 -13.52 19.65
N GLY A 118 7.23 -13.78 18.41
CA GLY A 118 6.76 -14.91 17.60
C GLY A 118 5.26 -14.86 17.24
N LYS A 119 4.57 -13.77 17.56
CA LYS A 119 3.13 -13.61 17.34
C LYS A 119 2.79 -13.19 15.91
N ASN A 120 1.55 -13.42 15.55
CA ASN A 120 0.95 -12.89 14.33
C ASN A 120 0.30 -11.54 14.62
N TYR A 121 0.36 -10.61 13.66
CA TYR A 121 -0.19 -9.27 13.83
C TYR A 121 -1.20 -8.91 12.75
N ILE A 122 -2.29 -8.29 13.17
CA ILE A 122 -3.20 -7.54 12.31
C ILE A 122 -2.84 -6.07 12.46
N CYS A 123 -2.11 -5.53 11.48
CA CYS A 123 -1.75 -4.12 11.44
C CYS A 123 -2.95 -3.31 10.94
N ALA A 124 -3.67 -2.69 11.86
CA ALA A 124 -4.88 -1.91 11.59
C ALA A 124 -4.51 -0.50 11.14
N ALA A 125 -4.41 -0.32 9.83
CA ALA A 125 -3.97 0.92 9.20
C ALA A 125 -5.12 1.90 8.94
N HIS A 126 -4.85 3.18 9.23
CA HIS A 126 -5.77 4.29 9.05
C HIS A 126 -4.99 5.57 8.72
N PRO A 127 -5.53 6.51 7.94
CA PRO A 127 -6.70 6.39 7.06
C PRO A 127 -6.35 5.71 5.72
N HIS A 128 -7.34 5.16 4.99
CA HIS A 128 -7.15 4.47 3.70
C HIS A 128 -6.49 5.31 2.58
N GLY A 129 -6.81 6.61 2.47
CA GLY A 129 -6.35 7.45 1.36
C GLY A 129 -6.87 6.97 -0.02
N VAL A 130 -6.64 7.76 -1.08
CA VAL A 130 -6.94 7.35 -2.47
C VAL A 130 -5.92 6.30 -2.91
N PHE A 131 -4.64 6.66 -2.76
CA PHE A 131 -3.49 5.78 -2.94
C PHE A 131 -2.68 5.79 -1.66
N SER A 132 -2.34 4.60 -1.18
CA SER A 132 -1.58 4.43 0.05
C SER A 132 -0.08 4.65 -0.20
N PHE A 133 0.35 5.89 -0.46
CA PHE A 133 1.78 6.19 -0.62
C PHE A 133 2.56 5.97 0.67
N VAL A 134 1.95 6.21 1.83
CA VAL A 134 2.57 5.92 3.12
C VAL A 134 2.81 4.41 3.26
N GLY A 135 1.84 3.57 2.89
CA GLY A 135 2.02 2.12 2.88
C GLY A 135 3.04 1.63 1.83
N VAL A 136 3.16 2.31 0.67
CA VAL A 136 4.23 2.04 -0.31
C VAL A 136 5.60 2.37 0.30
N CYS A 137 5.73 3.51 0.96
CA CYS A 137 6.97 3.92 1.62
C CYS A 137 7.35 2.93 2.72
N GLY A 138 6.40 2.54 3.58
CA GLY A 138 6.63 1.52 4.61
C GLY A 138 7.04 0.17 4.03
N ALA A 139 6.38 -0.29 2.96
CA ALA A 139 6.75 -1.53 2.30
C ALA A 139 8.18 -1.51 1.75
N VAL A 140 8.60 -0.39 1.14
CA VAL A 140 9.98 -0.21 0.67
C VAL A 140 10.96 -0.07 1.83
N ALA A 141 10.64 0.70 2.86
CA ALA A 141 11.51 0.95 4.01
C ALA A 141 11.79 -0.34 4.78
N SER A 142 10.75 -1.08 5.17
CA SER A 142 10.88 -2.32 5.93
C SER A 142 11.57 -3.45 5.16
N LEU A 143 11.58 -3.39 3.83
CA LEU A 143 12.28 -4.35 2.96
C LEU A 143 13.79 -4.11 2.86
N ASN A 144 14.21 -2.85 2.96
CA ASN A 144 15.54 -2.40 2.58
C ASN A 144 16.41 -1.95 3.75
N ASP A 145 15.87 -2.02 4.97
CA ASP A 145 16.64 -1.75 6.18
C ASP A 145 17.38 -3.02 6.63
N GLU A 146 18.70 -2.94 6.69
CA GLU A 146 19.57 -4.02 7.18
C GLU A 146 19.61 -4.10 8.71
N LYS A 147 19.29 -3.00 9.41
CA LYS A 147 19.32 -2.92 10.88
C LYS A 147 17.98 -3.30 11.50
N GLU A 148 16.87 -2.92 10.87
CA GLU A 148 15.52 -3.15 11.41
C GLU A 148 14.48 -3.61 10.37
N GLY A 149 14.90 -4.15 9.22
CA GLY A 149 13.99 -4.81 8.30
C GLY A 149 13.56 -6.19 8.81
N PHE A 150 12.36 -6.63 8.42
CA PHE A 150 11.91 -8.02 8.60
C PHE A 150 12.94 -8.96 7.95
N GLY A 151 13.93 -9.39 8.74
CA GLY A 151 15.10 -10.12 8.25
C GLY A 151 14.76 -11.46 7.59
N LYS A 152 15.78 -12.21 7.16
CA LYS A 152 15.71 -13.45 6.35
C LYS A 152 14.66 -14.52 6.78
N GLU A 153 14.06 -14.43 7.97
CA GLU A 153 13.13 -15.40 8.55
C GLU A 153 11.67 -14.92 8.70
N LEU A 154 11.32 -13.68 8.35
CA LEU A 154 9.92 -13.24 8.21
C LEU A 154 9.57 -13.10 6.72
N PRO A 155 8.29 -13.24 6.33
CA PRO A 155 7.88 -13.03 4.94
C PRO A 155 8.30 -11.63 4.52
N ARG A 156 9.06 -11.55 3.41
CA ARG A 156 9.78 -10.36 2.94
C ARG A 156 8.94 -9.08 2.77
N VAL A 157 7.61 -9.14 2.82
CA VAL A 157 6.70 -8.00 2.90
C VAL A 157 5.50 -8.43 3.73
N VAL A 158 5.05 -7.63 4.70
CA VAL A 158 3.75 -7.88 5.34
C VAL A 158 2.66 -7.61 4.30
N PRO A 159 1.90 -8.62 3.86
CA PRO A 159 0.92 -8.42 2.80
C PRO A 159 -0.15 -7.43 3.24
N THR A 160 -0.57 -6.56 2.32
CA THR A 160 -1.73 -5.69 2.52
C THR A 160 -2.99 -6.39 2.03
N ALA A 161 -4.03 -6.41 2.84
CA ALA A 161 -5.34 -6.92 2.48
C ALA A 161 -6.10 -5.88 1.66
N ALA A 162 -6.50 -6.24 0.45
CA ALA A 162 -7.27 -5.38 -0.45
C ALA A 162 -8.50 -6.10 -1.01
N ALA A 163 -9.37 -5.34 -1.69
CA ALA A 163 -10.57 -5.89 -2.30
C ALA A 163 -10.24 -6.95 -3.37
N SER A 164 -11.00 -8.03 -3.40
CA SER A 164 -10.80 -9.18 -4.29
C SER A 164 -10.80 -8.80 -5.78
N VAL A 165 -11.61 -7.81 -6.17
CA VAL A 165 -11.70 -7.29 -7.55
C VAL A 165 -10.35 -6.79 -8.06
N LEU A 166 -9.52 -6.22 -7.18
CA LEU A 166 -8.23 -5.68 -7.56
C LEU A 166 -7.22 -6.78 -7.94
N LYS A 167 -7.48 -8.03 -7.54
CA LYS A 167 -6.63 -9.19 -7.90
C LYS A 167 -6.93 -9.80 -9.26
N VAL A 168 -8.07 -9.45 -9.85
CA VAL A 168 -8.47 -9.97 -11.17
C VAL A 168 -8.41 -8.90 -12.26
N PHE A 169 -8.32 -7.62 -11.88
CA PHE A 169 -8.20 -6.53 -12.83
C PHE A 169 -6.83 -6.57 -13.53
N PRO A 170 -6.77 -6.70 -14.87
CA PRO A 170 -5.51 -6.84 -15.59
C PRO A 170 -4.64 -5.59 -15.42
N LEU A 171 -3.32 -5.80 -15.45
CA LEU A 171 -2.25 -4.85 -15.10
C LEU A 171 -2.24 -4.43 -13.63
N LEU A 172 -3.39 -4.05 -13.09
CA LEU A 172 -3.51 -3.61 -11.70
C LEU A 172 -3.19 -4.74 -10.72
N LYS A 173 -3.64 -5.97 -11.01
CA LYS A 173 -3.28 -7.15 -10.22
C LYS A 173 -1.79 -7.41 -10.19
N ASP A 174 -1.07 -7.06 -11.27
CA ASP A 174 0.37 -7.35 -11.38
C ASP A 174 1.17 -6.32 -10.58
N VAL A 175 0.80 -5.05 -10.68
CA VAL A 175 1.39 -3.98 -9.85
C VAL A 175 1.09 -4.20 -8.38
N LEU A 176 -0.15 -4.50 -8.01
CA LEU A 176 -0.52 -4.84 -6.62
C LEU A 176 0.19 -6.09 -6.13
N GLY A 177 0.42 -7.05 -7.03
CA GLY A 177 1.16 -8.26 -6.76
C GLY A 177 2.58 -7.96 -6.29
N VAL A 178 3.26 -6.95 -6.87
CA VAL A 178 4.60 -6.49 -6.43
C VAL A 178 4.64 -6.10 -4.94
N PHE A 179 3.54 -5.53 -4.43
CA PHE A 179 3.39 -5.16 -3.02
C PHE A 179 2.86 -6.31 -2.13
N GLY A 180 2.76 -7.53 -2.66
CA GLY A 180 2.33 -8.71 -1.90
C GLY A 180 0.87 -8.67 -1.46
N VAL A 181 0.00 -8.00 -2.21
CA VAL A 181 -1.40 -7.78 -1.81
C VAL A 181 -2.21 -9.10 -1.78
N ILE A 182 -2.96 -9.31 -0.70
CA ILE A 182 -3.83 -10.47 -0.50
C ILE A 182 -5.31 -10.07 -0.43
N ASP A 183 -6.19 -11.06 -0.57
CA ASP A 183 -7.64 -10.83 -0.51
C ASP A 183 -8.09 -10.53 0.93
N ALA A 184 -8.87 -9.47 1.10
CA ALA A 184 -9.42 -9.06 2.41
C ALA A 184 -10.57 -9.96 2.91
N GLY A 185 -10.95 -10.99 2.16
CA GLY A 185 -11.97 -11.96 2.54
C GLY A 185 -11.59 -12.73 3.81
N GLY A 186 -12.54 -12.82 4.75
CA GLY A 186 -12.28 -13.39 6.08
C GLY A 186 -11.70 -14.80 6.08
N LYS A 187 -12.08 -15.67 5.12
CA LYS A 187 -11.50 -17.02 4.98
C LYS A 187 -10.02 -16.98 4.60
N VAL A 188 -9.63 -16.08 3.69
CA VAL A 188 -8.24 -15.92 3.25
C VAL A 188 -7.39 -15.38 4.39
N LEU A 189 -7.87 -14.33 5.05
CA LEU A 189 -7.19 -13.75 6.21
C LEU A 189 -7.05 -14.75 7.36
N SER A 190 -8.11 -15.49 7.69
CA SER A 190 -8.06 -16.51 8.74
C SER A 190 -7.05 -17.62 8.42
N LYS A 191 -6.97 -18.08 7.17
CA LYS A 191 -5.99 -19.08 6.73
C LYS A 191 -4.56 -18.54 6.70
N HIS A 192 -4.39 -17.26 6.39
CA HIS A 192 -3.08 -16.60 6.42
C HIS A 192 -2.58 -16.47 7.87
N LEU A 193 -3.43 -15.93 8.75
CA LEU A 193 -3.15 -15.70 10.16
C LEU A 193 -3.12 -16.97 11.01
N SER A 194 -3.53 -18.14 10.49
CA SER A 194 -3.35 -19.42 11.17
C SER A 194 -1.96 -20.00 11.00
N LYS A 195 -1.13 -19.44 10.11
CA LYS A 195 0.26 -19.85 9.91
C LYS A 195 1.16 -19.09 10.89
N PRO A 196 2.24 -19.69 11.41
CA PRO A 196 3.17 -18.98 12.27
C PRO A 196 3.84 -17.81 11.53
N LYS A 197 4.22 -16.76 12.27
CA LYS A 197 4.93 -15.56 11.76
C LYS A 197 4.25 -14.93 10.53
N SER A 198 2.93 -14.90 10.52
CA SER A 198 2.11 -14.39 9.41
C SER A 198 1.30 -13.20 9.88
N SER A 199 1.73 -12.01 9.48
CA SER A 199 1.04 -10.74 9.75
C SER A 199 0.34 -10.22 8.50
N VAL A 200 -0.58 -9.27 8.67
CA VAL A 200 -1.30 -8.63 7.56
C VAL A 200 -1.61 -7.17 7.88
N VAL A 201 -1.48 -6.29 6.89
CA VAL A 201 -1.96 -4.90 6.98
C VAL A 201 -3.40 -4.83 6.48
N ILE A 202 -4.28 -4.18 7.24
CA ILE A 202 -5.68 -3.99 6.88
C ILE A 202 -6.05 -2.52 7.03
N TYR A 203 -6.54 -1.91 5.95
CA TYR A 203 -7.20 -0.62 6.01
C TYR A 203 -8.62 -0.74 6.54
N VAL A 204 -8.78 -0.69 7.86
CA VAL A 204 -9.99 -1.15 8.55
C VAL A 204 -11.24 -0.32 8.18
N GLY A 205 -11.09 0.98 8.01
CA GLY A 205 -12.22 1.83 7.62
C GLY A 205 -12.62 1.72 6.15
N GLY A 206 -11.70 1.25 5.29
CA GLY A 206 -11.90 1.10 3.85
C GLY A 206 -12.21 2.42 3.14
N MET A 207 -12.91 2.33 2.01
CA MET A 207 -13.32 3.51 1.22
C MET A 207 -14.18 4.53 2.00
N ALA A 208 -14.81 4.13 3.10
CA ALA A 208 -15.60 5.06 3.91
C ALA A 208 -14.75 6.19 4.52
N GLU A 209 -13.46 5.92 4.80
CA GLU A 209 -12.52 6.94 5.27
C GLU A 209 -12.15 7.90 4.15
N LEU A 210 -12.01 7.39 2.92
CA LEU A 210 -11.76 8.22 1.75
C LEU A 210 -12.88 9.24 1.54
N PHE A 211 -14.14 8.81 1.52
CA PHE A 211 -15.30 9.70 1.30
C PHE A 211 -15.58 10.67 2.45
N ARG A 212 -15.00 10.44 3.63
CA ARG A 212 -15.19 11.30 4.81
C ARG A 212 -14.01 12.19 5.13
N SER A 213 -12.86 11.92 4.52
CA SER A 213 -11.66 12.74 4.65
C SER A 213 -11.71 13.90 3.65
N SER A 214 -11.02 14.97 4.01
CA SER A 214 -10.84 16.17 3.19
C SER A 214 -9.44 16.73 3.45
N PRO A 215 -8.92 17.64 2.61
CA PRO A 215 -7.60 18.22 2.82
C PRO A 215 -7.38 18.87 4.20
N LYS A 216 -8.47 19.29 4.86
CA LYS A 216 -8.44 19.94 6.18
C LYS A 216 -8.82 19.01 7.34
N ARG A 217 -9.23 17.77 7.05
CA ARG A 217 -9.77 16.86 8.06
C ARG A 217 -9.62 15.41 7.63
N GLU A 218 -8.89 14.63 8.40
CA GLU A 218 -8.86 13.17 8.26
C GLU A 218 -9.99 12.53 9.07
N ALA A 219 -10.56 11.44 8.54
CA ALA A 219 -11.64 10.73 9.19
C ALA A 219 -11.32 9.24 9.31
N VAL A 220 -11.28 8.74 10.55
CA VAL A 220 -11.15 7.31 10.85
C VAL A 220 -12.51 6.68 11.06
N PHE A 221 -12.79 5.57 10.38
CA PHE A 221 -14.09 4.89 10.44
C PHE A 221 -13.99 3.54 11.14
N LEU A 222 -13.91 3.57 12.47
CA LEU A 222 -13.65 2.37 13.28
C LEU A 222 -14.88 1.81 14.04
N LYS A 223 -15.79 2.68 14.52
CA LYS A 223 -16.87 2.31 15.47
C LYS A 223 -17.72 1.12 15.03
N LYS A 224 -17.98 0.98 13.72
CA LYS A 224 -18.80 -0.10 13.15
C LYS A 224 -17.95 -1.25 12.54
N ARG A 225 -16.63 -1.16 12.54
CA ARG A 225 -15.70 -2.09 11.88
C ARG A 225 -15.04 -3.03 12.88
N LYS A 226 -15.80 -3.94 13.50
CA LYS A 226 -15.29 -4.88 14.52
C LYS A 226 -14.68 -6.18 13.95
N GLY A 227 -14.68 -6.34 12.62
CA GLY A 227 -14.31 -7.60 11.96
C GLY A 227 -12.86 -8.02 12.22
N PHE A 228 -11.92 -7.06 12.19
CA PHE A 228 -10.50 -7.32 12.42
C PHE A 228 -10.21 -7.74 13.87
N ILE A 229 -10.90 -7.15 14.86
CA ILE A 229 -10.83 -7.61 16.26
C ILE A 229 -11.36 -9.04 16.40
N LYS A 230 -12.53 -9.33 15.81
CA LYS A 230 -13.08 -10.70 15.80
C LYS A 230 -12.15 -11.69 15.12
N MET A 231 -11.41 -11.25 14.09
CA MET A 231 -10.39 -12.06 13.43
C MET A 231 -9.23 -12.35 14.39
N GLY A 232 -8.66 -11.32 15.02
CA GLY A 232 -7.58 -11.47 16.00
C GLY A 232 -7.95 -12.44 17.12
N LEU A 233 -9.16 -12.31 17.69
CA LEU A 233 -9.67 -13.24 18.71
C LEU A 233 -9.77 -14.70 18.24
N ARG A 234 -10.05 -14.94 16.95
CA ARG A 234 -10.16 -16.30 16.38
C ARG A 234 -8.80 -16.90 16.05
N THR A 235 -7.87 -16.09 15.59
CA THR A 235 -6.57 -16.54 15.09
C THR A 235 -5.46 -16.42 16.13
N GLY A 236 -5.73 -15.77 17.27
CA GLY A 236 -4.72 -15.41 18.27
C GLY A 236 -3.76 -14.32 17.79
N ALA A 237 -4.13 -13.56 16.76
CA ALA A 237 -3.29 -12.48 16.23
C ALA A 237 -3.52 -11.20 17.03
N ASP A 238 -2.44 -10.56 17.45
CA ASP A 238 -2.48 -9.27 18.15
C ASP A 238 -2.77 -8.15 17.16
N VAL A 239 -3.40 -7.07 17.65
CA VAL A 239 -3.77 -5.93 16.82
C VAL A 239 -2.75 -4.82 17.03
N LEU A 240 -2.06 -4.45 15.95
CA LEU A 240 -1.12 -3.33 15.95
C LEU A 240 -1.80 -2.11 15.31
N PRO A 241 -2.10 -1.04 16.06
CA PRO A 241 -2.67 0.18 15.48
C PRO A 241 -1.61 0.90 14.64
N LEU A 242 -1.95 1.29 13.42
CA LEU A 242 -1.11 2.10 12.55
C LEU A 242 -1.87 3.35 12.10
N TYR A 243 -1.23 4.51 12.26
CA TYR A 243 -1.74 5.78 11.74
C TYR A 243 -0.81 6.32 10.66
N LEU A 244 -1.38 6.73 9.52
CA LEU A 244 -0.67 7.12 8.32
C LEU A 244 -0.89 8.62 8.06
N PHE A 245 -0.05 9.45 8.66
CA PHE A 245 -0.12 10.90 8.47
C PHE A 245 0.16 11.30 7.02
N GLY A 246 -0.60 12.27 6.51
CA GLY A 246 -0.44 12.79 5.14
C GLY A 246 -0.99 11.87 4.04
N ASN A 247 -1.45 10.66 4.37
CA ASN A 247 -1.92 9.69 3.38
C ASN A 247 -3.18 10.17 2.62
N THR A 248 -4.01 11.01 3.25
CA THR A 248 -5.20 11.58 2.59
C THR A 248 -4.91 12.84 1.78
N THR A 249 -3.80 13.53 2.05
CA THR A 249 -3.44 14.82 1.44
C THR A 249 -2.35 14.71 0.39
N VAL A 250 -1.69 13.56 0.27
CA VAL A 250 -0.57 13.33 -0.66
C VAL A 250 -0.88 13.71 -2.13
N LEU A 251 -2.12 13.53 -2.58
CA LEU A 251 -2.56 13.92 -3.94
C LEU A 251 -3.09 15.37 -4.04
N SER A 252 -3.14 16.11 -2.94
CA SER A 252 -3.67 17.49 -2.95
C SER A 252 -2.87 18.42 -3.87
N ALA A 253 -1.58 18.16 -4.10
CA ALA A 253 -0.77 18.90 -5.05
C ALA A 253 -1.33 18.88 -6.49
N LEU A 254 -2.03 17.80 -6.89
CA LEU A 254 -2.69 17.71 -8.20
C LEU A 254 -3.94 18.59 -8.31
N THR A 255 -4.50 19.03 -7.18
CA THR A 255 -5.74 19.82 -7.13
C THR A 255 -5.51 21.27 -6.67
N SER A 256 -4.36 21.54 -6.04
CA SER A 256 -4.08 22.83 -5.39
C SER A 256 -2.69 23.41 -5.74
N GLY A 257 -1.87 22.70 -6.52
CA GLY A 257 -0.53 23.14 -6.92
C GLY A 257 -0.48 23.86 -8.28
N PRO A 258 0.71 24.31 -8.74
CA PRO A 258 0.88 24.99 -10.03
C PRO A 258 0.39 24.16 -11.23
N LEU A 259 0.53 22.83 -11.16
CA LEU A 259 -0.01 21.90 -12.15
C LEU A 259 -1.55 21.90 -12.19
N ALA A 260 -2.19 22.05 -11.03
CA ALA A 260 -3.64 22.15 -10.94
C ALA A 260 -4.15 23.46 -11.54
N SER A 261 -3.42 24.58 -11.34
CA SER A 261 -3.78 25.84 -11.99
C SER A 261 -3.64 25.75 -13.51
N LEU A 262 -2.63 25.03 -14.00
CA LEU A 262 -2.43 24.75 -15.43
C LEU A 262 -3.58 23.90 -16.02
N CYS A 263 -4.02 22.85 -15.32
CA CYS A 263 -5.17 22.04 -15.74
C CYS A 263 -6.52 22.75 -15.61
N ALA A 264 -6.66 23.70 -14.68
CA ALA A 264 -7.87 24.52 -14.55
C ALA A 264 -7.97 25.65 -15.60
N SER A 265 -6.84 25.99 -16.24
CA SER A 265 -6.75 26.98 -17.32
C SER A 265 -6.82 26.38 -18.74
N LEU A 266 -6.98 25.06 -18.86
CA LEU A 266 -7.26 24.33 -20.11
C LEU A 266 -8.75 23.99 -20.19
#